data_AF-A0A2V8L6J9-F1
#
_entry.id   AF-A0A2V8L6J9-F1
#
_cell.length_a   1.000
_cell.length_b   1.000
_cell.length_c   1.000
_cell.angle_alpha   90.00
_cell.angle_beta   90.00
_cell.angle_gamma   90.00
#
_symmetry.space_group_name_H-M   'P 1'
#
loop_
_entity.id
_entity.type
_entity.pdbx_description
1 polymer ?
#
loop_
_entity_poly.entity_id
_entity_poly.type
_entity_poly.pdbx_seq_one_letter_code
_entity_poly.pdbx_strand_id
1 'polypeptide(L)'
;MAAWFWFAVVAAVLYGAHQIFTRLASAQIGDGVGGFVVEGVAALAILSYLGFLWFSGRWEQKFTWVGFNYSALTGICVGAGTVAFFLLFQRGGPLSAVPAILAGGAAIMA
;
A
#
# COMPACT_ATOMS: atom_id res chain seq x y z
N MET A 1 -13.65 -11.08 -19.63
CA MET A 1 -12.45 -10.38 -19.10
C MET A 1 -11.52 -11.41 -18.48
N ALA A 2 -10.21 -11.20 -18.56
CA ALA A 2 -9.23 -12.04 -17.87
C ALA A 2 -9.33 -11.85 -16.34
N ALA A 3 -9.05 -12.91 -15.57
CA ALA A 3 -9.23 -12.92 -14.10
C ALA A 3 -8.40 -11.84 -13.38
N TRP A 4 -7.23 -11.46 -13.92
CA TRP A 4 -6.38 -10.40 -13.38
C TRP A 4 -7.09 -9.05 -13.27
N PHE A 5 -8.06 -8.78 -14.15
CA PHE A 5 -8.77 -7.51 -14.19
C PHE A 5 -9.54 -7.25 -12.89
N TRP A 6 -10.22 -8.27 -12.35
CA TRP A 6 -10.99 -8.12 -11.12
C TRP A 6 -10.10 -7.87 -9.90
N PHE A 7 -8.91 -8.48 -9.85
CA PHE A 7 -7.92 -8.17 -8.82
C PHE A 7 -7.43 -6.72 -8.91
N ALA A 8 -7.22 -6.21 -10.13
CA ALA A 8 -6.85 -4.81 -10.34
C ALA A 8 -7.96 -3.83 -9.90
N VAL A 9 -9.24 -4.15 -10.17
CA VAL A 9 -10.38 -3.35 -9.71
C VAL A 9 -10.45 -3.30 -8.18
N VAL A 10 -10.35 -4.45 -7.52
CA VAL A 10 -10.36 -4.51 -6.04
C VAL A 10 -9.19 -3.72 -5.46
N ALA A 11 -7.99 -3.87 -6.02
CA ALA A 11 -6.82 -3.10 -5.60
C ALA A 11 -7.05 -1.60 -5.78
N ALA A 12 -7.57 -1.16 -6.93
CA ALA A 12 -7.84 0.26 -7.18
C ALA A 12 -8.81 0.86 -6.16
N VAL A 13 -9.87 0.13 -5.81
CA VAL A 13 -10.83 0.58 -4.78
C VAL A 13 -10.16 0.69 -3.41
N LEU A 14 -9.38 -0.32 -2.99
CA LEU A 14 -8.70 -0.33 -1.70
C LEU A 14 -7.63 0.76 -1.61
N TYR A 15 -6.83 0.96 -2.66
CA TYR A 15 -5.83 2.02 -2.72
C TYR A 15 -6.45 3.42 -2.81
N GLY A 16 -7.61 3.56 -3.46
CA GLY A 16 -8.39 4.80 -3.44
C GLY A 16 -8.90 5.12 -2.03
N ALA A 17 -9.49 4.13 -1.36
CA ALA A 17 -9.93 4.27 0.03
C ALA A 17 -8.76 4.60 0.97
N HIS A 18 -7.63 3.91 0.81
CA HIS A 18 -6.39 4.19 1.52
C HIS A 18 -5.99 5.67 1.40
N GLN A 19 -5.98 6.25 0.19
CA GLN A 19 -5.63 7.66 0.02
C GLN A 19 -6.62 8.60 0.71
N ILE A 20 -7.93 8.32 0.64
CA ILE A 20 -8.96 9.10 1.33
C ILE A 20 -8.70 9.09 2.84
N PHE A 21 -8.50 7.91 3.43
CA PHE A 21 -8.26 7.78 4.87
C PHE A 21 -6.94 8.40 5.29
N THR A 22 -5.88 8.28 4.49
CA THR A 22 -4.60 8.93 4.77
C THR A 22 -4.73 10.45 4.79
N ARG A 23 -5.51 11.06 3.89
CA ARG A 23 -5.80 12.50 3.96
C ARG A 23 -6.61 12.88 5.20
N LEU A 24 -7.59 12.08 5.59
CA LEU A 24 -8.36 12.35 6.80
C LEU A 24 -7.49 12.22 8.05
N ALA A 25 -6.63 11.20 8.10
CA ALA A 25 -5.68 10.97 9.18
C ALA A 25 -4.61 12.07 9.24
N SER A 26 -4.12 12.57 8.10
CA SER A 26 -3.04 13.56 8.06
C SER A 26 -3.40 14.88 8.73
N ALA A 27 -4.69 15.19 8.87
CA ALA A 27 -5.17 16.34 9.62
C ALA A 27 -5.15 16.13 11.15
N GLN A 28 -4.99 14.89 11.62
CA GLN A 28 -5.13 14.48 13.01
C GLN A 28 -3.86 13.88 13.61
N ILE A 29 -2.94 13.38 12.78
CA ILE A 29 -1.69 12.74 13.23
C ILE A 29 -0.51 13.20 12.38
N GLY A 30 0.66 13.30 13.03
CA GLY A 30 1.93 13.59 12.36
C GLY A 30 2.29 12.53 11.32
N ASP A 31 3.08 12.91 10.33
CA ASP A 31 3.49 12.08 9.19
C ASP A 31 4.25 10.81 9.60
N GLY A 32 5.22 10.92 10.52
CA GLY A 32 5.99 9.77 10.98
C GLY A 32 5.14 8.76 11.77
N VAL A 33 4.35 9.23 12.74
CA VAL A 33 3.51 8.36 13.58
C VAL A 33 2.33 7.81 12.76
N GLY A 34 1.70 8.64 11.95
CA GLY A 34 0.62 8.25 11.06
C GLY A 34 1.05 7.18 10.06
N GLY A 35 2.21 7.37 9.43
CA GLY A 35 2.78 6.37 8.52
C GLY A 35 3.09 5.06 9.24
N PHE A 36 3.71 5.11 10.43
CA PHE A 36 3.97 3.91 11.22
C PHE A 36 2.68 3.14 11.59
N VAL A 37 1.61 3.84 11.99
CA VAL A 37 0.32 3.22 12.29
C VAL A 37 -0.29 2.57 11.05
N VAL A 38 -0.28 3.26 9.91
CA VAL A 38 -0.81 2.73 8.63
C VAL A 38 -0.07 1.45 8.24
N GLU A 39 1.27 1.47 8.19
CA GLU A 39 2.07 0.32 7.80
C GLU A 39 1.98 -0.82 8.83
N GLY A 40 1.93 -0.49 10.12
CA GLY A 40 1.74 -1.48 11.18
C GLY A 40 0.41 -2.22 11.07
N VAL A 41 -0.69 -1.50 10.82
CA VAL A 41 -2.00 -2.11 10.60
C VAL A 41 -2.03 -2.91 9.29
N ALA A 42 -1.40 -2.43 8.23
CA ALA A 42 -1.27 -3.15 6.97
C ALA A 42 -0.50 -4.48 7.15
N ALA A 43 0.61 -4.46 7.88
CA ALA A 43 1.38 -5.65 8.22
C ALA A 43 0.54 -6.66 9.02
N LEU A 44 -0.26 -6.19 10.00
CA LEU A 44 -1.18 -7.05 10.76
C LEU A 44 -2.30 -7.65 9.88
N ALA A 45 -2.81 -6.89 8.91
CA ALA A 45 -3.78 -7.42 7.95
C ALA A 45 -3.19 -8.54 7.08
N ILE A 46 -1.95 -8.37 6.60
CA ILE A 46 -1.22 -9.41 5.85
C ILE A 46 -0.93 -10.62 6.75
N LEU A 47 -0.53 -10.40 8.00
CA LEU A 47 -0.30 -11.48 8.97
C LEU A 47 -1.58 -12.28 9.23
N SER A 48 -2.72 -11.60 9.33
CA SER A 48 -4.03 -12.25 9.48
C SER A 48 -4.38 -13.11 8.26
N TYR A 49 -4.04 -12.64 7.05
CA TYR A 49 -4.20 -13.42 5.82
C TYR A 49 -3.29 -14.65 5.79
N LEU A 50 -2.02 -14.52 6.21
CA LEU A 50 -1.11 -15.67 6.34
C LEU A 50 -1.64 -16.68 7.36
N GLY A 51 -2.16 -16.21 8.51
CA GLY A 51 -2.83 -17.06 9.48
C GLY A 51 -4.02 -17.80 8.88
N PHE A 52 -4.87 -17.11 8.13
CA PHE A 52 -5.99 -17.73 7.42
C PHE A 52 -5.55 -18.83 6.43
N LEU A 53 -4.47 -18.59 5.66
CA LEU A 53 -3.91 -19.60 4.76
C LEU A 53 -3.40 -20.83 5.49
N TRP A 54 -2.75 -20.63 6.64
CA TRP A 54 -2.32 -21.70 7.53
C TRP A 54 -3.52 -22.52 8.00
N PHE A 55 -4.52 -21.89 8.63
CA PHE A 55 -5.68 -22.58 9.19
C PHE A 55 -6.56 -23.25 8.12
N SER A 56 -6.55 -22.74 6.90
CA SER A 56 -7.30 -23.32 5.77
C SER A 56 -6.57 -24.49 5.09
N GLY A 57 -5.37 -24.87 5.55
CA GLY A 57 -4.55 -25.91 4.91
C GLY A 57 -4.04 -25.54 3.51
N ARG A 58 -4.06 -24.26 3.15
CA ARG A 58 -3.66 -23.72 1.83
C ARG A 58 -2.30 -23.02 1.88
N TRP A 59 -1.41 -23.49 2.74
CA TRP A 59 -0.12 -22.86 2.93
C TRP A 59 0.83 -23.18 1.75
N GLU A 60 1.08 -22.19 0.89
CA GLU A 60 2.00 -22.31 -0.26
C GLU A 60 2.91 -21.07 -0.40
N GLN A 61 3.71 -20.78 0.63
CA GLN A 61 4.62 -19.63 0.63
C GLN A 61 5.94 -19.96 -0.09
N LYS A 62 6.26 -19.19 -1.13
CA LYS A 62 7.56 -19.27 -1.83
C LYS A 62 8.54 -18.28 -1.18
N PHE A 63 9.70 -18.76 -0.76
CA PHE A 63 10.73 -17.92 -0.16
C PHE A 63 12.08 -18.09 -0.87
N THR A 64 12.60 -17.00 -1.42
CA THR A 64 13.93 -16.93 -2.03
C THR A 64 14.63 -15.64 -1.60
N TRP A 65 15.97 -15.65 -1.55
CA TRP A 65 16.75 -14.46 -1.19
C TRP A 65 16.52 -13.28 -2.14
N VAL A 66 16.37 -13.57 -3.44
CA VAL A 66 16.09 -12.54 -4.45
C VAL A 66 14.69 -11.95 -4.25
N GLY A 67 13.68 -12.80 -4.01
CA GLY A 67 12.32 -12.34 -3.74
C GLY A 67 12.23 -11.52 -2.45
N PHE A 68 12.98 -11.90 -1.42
CA PHE A 68 13.09 -11.15 -0.17
C PHE A 68 13.64 -9.74 -0.41
N ASN A 69 14.75 -9.60 -1.15
CA ASN A 69 15.36 -8.29 -1.41
C ASN A 69 14.44 -7.35 -2.19
N TYR A 70 13.74 -7.84 -3.23
CA TYR A 70 12.75 -7.03 -3.94
C TYR A 70 11.55 -6.64 -3.07
N SER A 71 11.11 -7.55 -2.20
CA SER A 71 10.02 -7.27 -1.25
C SER A 71 10.43 -6.22 -0.21
N ALA A 72 11.66 -6.29 0.29
CA ALA A 72 12.21 -5.31 1.23
C ALA A 72 12.33 -3.92 0.57
N LEU A 73 12.83 -3.84 -0.66
CA LEU A 73 12.90 -2.59 -1.41
C LEU A 73 11.50 -2.00 -1.65
N THR A 74 10.53 -2.86 -2.00
CA THR A 74 9.12 -2.46 -2.12
C THR A 74 8.61 -1.87 -0.81
N GLY A 75 8.88 -2.51 0.33
CA GLY A 75 8.51 -2.01 1.65
C GLY A 75 9.12 -0.65 1.99
N ILE A 76 10.39 -0.42 1.63
CA ILE A 76 11.06 0.87 1.79
C ILE A 76 10.36 1.95 0.95
N CYS A 77 10.06 1.65 -0.32
CA CYS A 77 9.35 2.57 -1.20
C CYS A 77 7.94 2.90 -0.69
N VAL A 78 7.20 1.89 -0.22
CA VAL A 78 5.86 2.06 0.35
C VAL A 78 5.93 2.92 1.62
N GLY A 79 6.80 2.61 2.57
CA GLY A 79 6.95 3.39 3.80
C GLY A 79 7.35 4.85 3.56
N ALA A 80 8.32 5.09 2.67
CA ALA A 80 8.70 6.45 2.27
C ALA A 80 7.56 7.18 1.55
N GLY A 81 6.83 6.47 0.67
CA GLY A 81 5.65 6.98 -0.01
C GLY A 81 4.53 7.35 0.96
N THR A 82 4.30 6.54 1.99
CA THR A 82 3.29 6.80 3.04
C THR A 82 3.61 8.08 3.79
N VAL A 83 4.87 8.28 4.22
CA VAL A 83 5.30 9.55 4.84
C VAL A 83 5.09 10.73 3.86
N ALA A 84 5.46 10.57 2.60
CA ALA A 84 5.26 11.59 1.58
C ALA A 84 3.78 11.93 1.36
N PHE A 85 2.86 10.95 1.43
CA PHE A 85 1.42 11.21 1.35
C PHE A 85 0.90 12.02 2.54
N PHE A 86 1.33 11.68 3.76
CA PHE A 86 0.96 12.48 4.93
C PHE A 86 1.43 13.93 4.79
N LEU A 87 2.70 14.11 4.42
CA LEU A 87 3.28 15.43 4.17
C LEU A 87 2.57 16.20 3.05
N LEU A 88 2.20 15.52 1.97
CA LEU A 88 1.46 16.10 0.85
C LEU A 88 0.11 16.65 1.32
N PHE A 89 -0.67 15.85 2.04
CA PHE A 89 -2.00 16.23 2.49
C PHE A 89 -1.98 17.26 3.62
N GLN A 90 -1.00 17.19 4.52
CA GLN A 90 -0.75 18.24 5.52
C GLN A 90 -0.43 19.59 4.87
N ARG A 91 0.22 19.59 3.70
CA ARG A 91 0.50 20.80 2.91
C ARG A 91 -0.63 21.19 1.94
N GLY A 92 -1.81 20.56 2.03
CA GLY A 92 -2.97 20.90 1.21
C GLY A 92 -2.96 20.32 -0.20
N GLY A 93 -2.12 19.31 -0.48
CA GLY A 93 -2.06 18.65 -1.77
C GLY A 93 -3.40 17.99 -2.17
N PRO A 94 -3.80 18.06 -3.45
CA PRO A 94 -5.06 17.50 -3.91
C PRO A 94 -5.01 15.96 -4.04
N LEU A 95 -5.99 15.27 -3.45
CA LEU A 95 -6.15 13.81 -3.59
C LEU A 95 -6.23 13.34 -5.04
N SER A 96 -6.93 14.09 -5.88
CA SER A 96 -7.18 13.71 -7.28
C SER A 96 -5.92 13.72 -8.15
N ALA A 97 -4.89 14.48 -7.78
CA ALA A 97 -3.64 14.54 -8.55
C ALA A 97 -2.74 13.33 -8.28
N VAL A 98 -2.87 12.69 -7.11
CA VAL A 98 -2.00 11.60 -6.68
C VAL A 98 -2.10 10.39 -7.61
N PRO A 99 -3.29 9.82 -7.93
CA PRO A 99 -3.41 8.70 -8.84
C PRO A 99 -2.83 8.98 -10.24
N ALA A 100 -2.99 10.21 -10.75
CA ALA A 100 -2.48 10.60 -12.06
C ALA A 100 -0.94 10.59 -12.10
N ILE A 101 -0.31 11.11 -11.05
CA ILE A 101 1.17 11.13 -10.92
C ILE A 101 1.71 9.71 -10.72
N LEU A 102 1.07 8.90 -9.88
CA LEU A 102 1.47 7.51 -9.64
C LEU A 102 1.32 6.64 -10.90
N ALA A 103 0.24 6.83 -11.66
CA ALA A 103 0.04 6.14 -12.94
C ALA A 103 1.18 6.45 -13.93
N GLY A 104 1.68 7.69 -13.93
CA GLY A 104 2.87 8.06 -14.70
C GLY A 104 4.11 7.26 -14.31
N GLY A 105 4.34 7.04 -13.01
CA GLY A 105 5.46 6.22 -12.54
C GLY A 105 5.35 4.75 -12.97
N ALA A 106 4.15 4.17 -12.90
CA ALA A 106 3.91 2.79 -13.35
C ALA A 106 4.06 2.63 -14.87
N ALA A 107 3.68 3.65 -15.65
CA ALA A 107 3.78 3.63 -17.10
C ALA A 107 5.22 3.60 -17.64
N ILE A 108 6.23 3.98 -16.85
CA ILE A 108 7.65 3.91 -17.25
C ILE A 108 8.11 2.47 -17.49
N MET A 109 7.48 1.49 -16.84
CA MET A 109 7.79 0.07 -16.99
C MET A 109 6.77 -0.70 -17.85
N ALA A 110 5.78 -0.02 -18.43
CA ALA A 110 4.74 -0.63 -19.26
C ALA A 110 5.16 -0.73 -20.74
#